data_AF-A0A2G5M6Q9-F1
#
_entry.id   AF-A0A2G5M6Q9-F1
#
_cell.length_a   1.000
_cell.length_b   1.000
_cell.length_c   1.000
_cell.angle_alpha   90.00
_cell.angle_beta   90.00
_cell.angle_gamma   90.00
#
_symmetry.space_group_name_H-M   'P 1'
#
loop_
_entity.id
_entity.type
_entity.pdbx_description
1 polymer ?
#
loop_
_entity_poly.entity_id
_entity_poly.type
_entity_poly.pdbx_seq_one_letter_code
_entity_poly.pdbx_strand_id
1 'polypeptide(L)' 'DEVQFFDIDVVDVVQVLADQGIRVIVAGLDQDFRGEPFGHMPALMALAETVTKLQAICLSCGSPASRTQRLIDGKPAS' A
#
# COMPACT_ATOMS: atom_id res chain seq x y z
N ASP A 1 -6.24 -7.20 -4.59
CA ASP A 1 -5.67 -6.00 -5.19
C ASP A 1 -6.31 -4.79 -4.54
N GLU A 2 -5.65 -3.63 -4.57
CA GLU A 2 -6.11 -2.38 -3.94
C GLU A 2 -6.53 -2.56 -2.48
N VAL A 3 -5.78 -3.37 -1.72
CA VAL A 3 -6.20 -3.84 -0.39
C VAL A 3 -6.33 -2.73 0.65
N GLN A 4 -5.73 -1.57 0.40
CA GLN A 4 -5.86 -0.39 1.26
C GLN A 4 -7.29 0.17 1.35
N PHE A 5 -8.19 -0.24 0.45
CA PHE A 5 -9.61 0.16 0.45
C PHE A 5 -10.54 -0.84 1.15
N PHE A 6 -10.04 -2.00 1.54
CA PHE A 6 -10.80 -2.97 2.33
C PHE A 6 -10.90 -2.52 3.79
N ASP A 7 -11.82 -3.14 4.51
CA ASP A 7 -11.92 -3.01 5.96
C ASP A 7 -10.81 -3.80 6.68
N ILE A 8 -10.70 -3.57 7.99
CA ILE A 8 -9.63 -4.12 8.84
C ILE A 8 -9.66 -5.65 8.91
N ASP A 9 -10.84 -6.22 8.71
CA ASP A 9 -11.08 -7.66 8.72
C ASP A 9 -10.30 -8.40 7.61
N VAL A 10 -9.85 -7.68 6.56
CA VAL A 10 -8.99 -8.25 5.51
C VAL A 10 -7.69 -8.85 6.07
N VAL A 11 -7.16 -8.31 7.17
CA VAL A 11 -5.94 -8.82 7.80
C VAL A 11 -6.17 -10.24 8.33
N ASP A 12 -7.27 -10.45 9.05
CA ASP A 12 -7.64 -11.75 9.60
C ASP A 12 -7.96 -12.75 8.49
N VAL A 13 -8.66 -12.32 7.44
CA VAL A 13 -8.94 -13.17 6.28
C VAL A 13 -7.66 -13.66 5.59
N VAL A 14 -6.69 -12.76 5.39
CA VAL A 14 -5.40 -13.12 4.77
C VAL A 14 -4.62 -14.11 5.64
N GLN A 15 -4.58 -13.89 6.96
CA GLN A 15 -3.92 -14.81 7.90
C GLN A 15 -4.57 -16.20 7.90
N VAL A 16 -5.90 -16.28 8.00
CA VAL A 16 -6.61 -17.56 7.99
C VAL A 16 -6.34 -18.36 6.72
N LEU A 17 -6.33 -17.70 5.54
CA LEU A 17 -6.02 -18.37 4.28
C LEU A 17 -4.57 -18.85 4.23
N ALA A 18 -3.62 -18.03 4.69
CA ALA A 18 -2.21 -18.41 4.76
C ALA A 18 -1.96 -19.60 5.70
N ASP A 19 -2.59 -19.61 6.87
CA ASP A 19 -2.51 -20.71 7.85
C ASP A 19 -3.10 -22.02 7.32
N GLN A 20 -4.05 -21.94 6.38
CA GLN A 20 -4.60 -23.09 5.66
C GLN A 20 -3.67 -23.61 4.54
N GLY A 21 -2.49 -23.03 4.38
CA GLY A 21 -1.52 -23.37 3.34
C GLY A 21 -1.85 -22.77 1.97
N ILE A 22 -2.77 -21.81 1.89
CA ILE A 22 -3.11 -21.12 0.64
C ILE A 22 -2.13 -19.97 0.44
N ARG A 23 -1.52 -19.89 -0.75
CA ARG A 23 -0.69 -18.75 -1.12
C ARG A 23 -1.58 -17.53 -1.36
N VAL A 24 -1.47 -16.52 -0.49
CA VAL A 24 -2.17 -15.25 -0.64
C VAL A 24 -1.22 -14.19 -1.23
N ILE A 25 -1.70 -13.44 -2.23
CA ILE A 25 -0.97 -12.31 -2.81
C ILE A 25 -1.83 -11.07 -2.63
N VAL A 26 -1.30 -10.10 -1.90
CA VAL A 26 -1.92 -8.78 -1.70
C VAL A 26 -1.12 -7.70 -2.41
N ALA A 27 -1.82 -6.69 -2.91
CA ALA A 27 -1.23 -5.52 -3.54
C ALA A 27 -2.05 -4.29 -3.13
N GLY A 28 -1.37 -3.18 -2.86
CA GLY A 28 -1.99 -1.95 -2.41
C GLY A 28 -0.98 -0.82 -2.18
N LEU A 29 -1.50 0.39 -1.98
CA LEU A 29 -0.72 1.58 -1.66
C LEU A 29 -0.26 1.54 -0.19
N ASP A 30 1.03 1.72 0.06
CA ASP A 30 1.58 1.74 1.41
C ASP A 30 1.32 3.07 2.15
N GLN A 31 1.15 4.16 1.40
CA GLN A 31 0.86 5.49 1.93
C GLN A 31 -0.24 6.21 1.14
N ASP A 32 -1.00 7.07 1.82
CA ASP A 32 -1.91 7.99 1.15
C ASP A 32 -1.17 9.20 0.54
N PHE A 33 -1.90 10.13 -0.09
CA PHE A 33 -1.27 11.30 -0.73
C PHE A 33 -0.62 12.28 0.26
N ARG A 34 -0.98 12.20 1.55
CA ARG A 34 -0.38 13.00 2.64
C ARG A 34 0.91 12.35 3.15
N GLY A 35 1.19 11.11 2.73
CA GLY A 35 2.32 10.33 3.19
C GLY A 35 2.06 9.58 4.49
N GLU A 36 0.81 9.51 4.93
CA GLU A 36 0.41 8.72 6.10
C GLU A 36 0.25 7.25 5.69
N PRO A 37 0.55 6.29 6.58
CA PRO A 37 0.33 4.88 6.28
C PRO A 37 -1.12 4.61 5.86
N PHE A 38 -1.33 3.92 4.73
CA PHE A 38 -2.67 3.76 4.18
C PHE A 38 -3.38 2.55 4.80
N GLY A 39 -4.41 2.81 5.59
CA GLY A 39 -5.34 1.78 6.07
C GLY A 39 -4.60 0.70 6.83
N HIS A 40 -4.67 -0.53 6.34
CA HIS A 40 -4.21 -1.73 7.05
C HIS A 40 -2.95 -2.34 6.40
N MET A 41 -2.39 -1.64 5.40
CA MET A 41 -1.15 -2.04 4.74
C MET A 41 0.03 -2.19 5.71
N PRO A 42 0.23 -1.35 6.74
CA PRO A 42 1.31 -1.55 7.70
C PRO A 42 1.24 -2.90 8.42
N ALA A 43 0.04 -3.34 8.80
CA ALA A 43 -0.17 -4.62 9.46
C ALA A 43 0.08 -5.78 8.50
N LEU A 44 -0.47 -5.73 7.28
CA LEU A 44 -0.22 -6.74 6.25
C LEU A 44 1.27 -6.87 5.92
N MET A 45 2.00 -5.76 5.82
CA MET A 45 3.45 -5.76 5.58
C MET A 45 4.24 -6.35 6.75
N ALA A 46 3.82 -6.11 7.99
CA ALA A 46 4.50 -6.63 9.17
C ALA A 46 4.30 -8.15 9.35
N LEU A 47 3.15 -8.67 8.92
CA LEU A 47 2.79 -10.08 9.06
C LEU A 47 3.23 -10.94 7.87
N ALA A 48 3.39 -10.36 6.67
CA ALA A 48 3.73 -11.11 5.46
C ALA A 48 5.16 -11.70 5.50
N GLU A 49 5.32 -12.94 5.03
CA GLU A 49 6.64 -13.58 4.89
C GLU A 49 7.51 -12.88 3.83
N THR A 50 6.89 -12.24 2.84
CA THR A 50 7.59 -11.50 1.78
C THR A 50 6.92 -10.16 1.52
N VAL A 51 7.73 -9.11 1.45
CA VAL A 51 7.28 -7.75 1.13
C VAL A 51 8.11 -7.22 -0.02
N THR A 52 7.44 -6.83 -1.11
CA THR A 52 8.07 -6.14 -2.24
C THR A 52 7.56 -4.71 -2.30
N LYS A 53 8.43 -3.74 -1.99
CA LYS A 53 8.10 -2.31 -2.08
C LYS A 53 8.58 -1.74 -3.40
N LEU A 54 7.64 -1.52 -4.32
CA LEU A 54 7.93 -0.96 -5.63
C LEU A 54 8.11 0.56 -5.56
N GLN A 55 8.91 1.10 -6.48
CA GLN A 55 9.09 2.53 -6.66
C GLN A 55 8.67 2.93 -8.08
N ALA A 56 8.08 4.11 -8.21
CA ALA A 56 7.77 4.72 -9.50
C ALA A 56 8.92 5.64 -9.95
N ILE A 57 8.70 6.46 -10.98
CA ILE A 57 9.60 7.53 -11.40
C ILE A 57 9.01 8.88 -10.99
N CYS A 58 9.83 9.73 -10.36
CA CYS A 58 9.42 11.07 -9.94
C CYS A 58 9.25 11.98 -11.16
N LEU A 59 8.05 12.52 -11.36
CA LEU A 59 7.77 13.43 -12.48
C LEU A 59 8.46 14.80 -12.36
N SER A 60 8.98 15.15 -11.18
CA SER A 60 9.70 16.42 -10.97
C SER A 60 11.19 16.32 -11.31
N CYS A 61 11.84 15.17 -11.07
CA CYS A 61 13.30 15.06 -11.15
C CYS A 61 13.83 13.76 -11.79
N GLY A 62 12.96 12.80 -12.10
CA GLY A 62 13.34 11.52 -12.72
C GLY A 62 13.94 10.47 -11.77
N SER A 63 14.16 10.79 -10.49
CA SER A 63 14.64 9.80 -9.51
C SER A 63 13.56 8.77 -9.16
N PRO A 64 13.90 7.64 -8.52
CA PRO A 64 12.90 6.75 -7.93
C PRO A 64 11.94 7.50 -7.00
N ALA A 65 10.64 7.24 -7.14
CA ALA A 65 9.56 7.87 -6.39
C ALA A 65 8.90 6.90 -5.41
N SER A 66 8.56 7.41 -4.23
CA SER A 66 7.94 6.67 -3.12
C SER A 66 6.66 7.32 -2.59
N ARG A 67 6.09 8.30 -3.30
CA ARG A 67 4.92 9.06 -2.87
C ARG A 67 3.97 9.33 -4.02
N THR A 68 2.68 9.41 -3.70
CA THR A 68 1.63 9.84 -4.61
C THR A 68 1.30 11.31 -4.35
N GLN A 69 1.66 12.20 -5.26
CA GLN A 69 1.30 13.61 -5.16
C GLN A 69 -0.14 13.83 -5.66
N ARG A 70 -1.01 14.37 -4.81
CA ARG A 70 -2.34 14.85 -5.22
C ARG A 70 -2.27 16.34 -5.57
N LEU A 71 -2.85 16.73 -6.69
CA LEU A 71 -2.99 18.12 -7.12
C LEU A 71 -4.47 18.51 -7.24
N ILE A 72 -4.81 19.73 -6.84
CA ILE A 72 -6.11 20.38 -7.04
C ILE A 72 -5.81 21.69 -7.78
N ASP A 73 -6.37 21.85 -8.99
CA ASP A 73 -6.11 22.99 -9.87
C ASP A 73 -4.61 23.29 -10.08
N GLY A 74 -3.82 22.22 -10.23
CA GLY A 74 -2.37 22.30 -10.44
C GLY A 74 -1.54 22.62 -9.19
N LYS A 75 -2.16 22.74 -8.01
CA LYS A 75 -1.46 23.00 -6.74
C LYS A 75 -1.49 21.78 -5.82
N PRO A 76 -0.46 21.56 -4.97
CA PRO A 76 -0.47 20.49 -3.98
C PRO A 76 -1.72 20.53 -3.10
N ALA A 77 -2.41 19.40 -2.99
CA ALA A 77 -3.50 19.24 -2.02
C ALA A 77 -2.91 19.18 -0.61
N SER A 78 -3.46 19.97 0.31
CA SER A 78 -3.16 19.96 1.75
C SER A 78 -3.86 18.82 2.48
#